data_AF-A0A178MYX7-F1
#
_entry.id   AF-A0A178MYX7-F1
#
_cell.length_a   1.000
_cell.length_b   1.000
_cell.length_c   1.000
_cell.angle_alpha   90.00
_cell.angle_beta   90.00
_cell.angle_gamma   90.00
#
_symmetry.space_group_name_H-M   'P 1'
#
loop_
_entity.id
_entity.type
_entity.pdbx_description
1 polymer ?
#
loop_
_entity_poly.entity_id
_entity_poly.type
_entity_poly.pdbx_seq_one_letter_code
_entity_poly.pdbx_strand_id
1 'polypeptide(L)'
;MLALDTNVLAYAEGVNDARRQTRALEIIATLPSGMVLVPVQVLGELHRVLTVKAGRTPEAARDAILSWMDALVCRDTSSSALLSALDLVADHRLSFWDALILAVAAEAGCRLLLTEDLHEGFTWHGVTVVNPFAETIHPLLAGMMNAAGHIH
;
A
#
# COMPACT_ATOMS: atom_id res chain seq x y z
N MET A 1 11.27 3.82 -3.30
CA MET A 1 10.13 2.89 -3.42
C MET A 1 8.89 3.53 -2.83
N LEU A 2 7.70 3.03 -3.18
CA LEU A 2 6.48 3.30 -2.44
C LEU A 2 5.91 2.00 -1.88
N ALA A 3 5.17 2.11 -0.79
CA ALA A 3 4.40 1.02 -0.21
C ALA A 3 2.92 1.19 -0.54
N LEU A 4 2.21 0.06 -0.67
CA LEU A 4 0.75 0.03 -0.82
C LEU A 4 0.09 -0.45 0.46
N ASP A 5 -1.05 0.14 0.77
CA ASP A 5 -1.98 -0.31 1.80
C ASP A 5 -3.09 -1.21 1.22
N THR A 6 -3.85 -1.86 2.08
CA THR A 6 -4.91 -2.83 1.74
C THR A 6 -6.00 -2.20 0.89
N ASN A 7 -6.41 -0.97 1.18
CA ASN A 7 -7.45 -0.30 0.38
C ASN A 7 -7.04 -0.18 -1.10
N VAL A 8 -5.77 0.15 -1.39
CA VAL A 8 -5.28 0.30 -2.76
C VAL A 8 -5.32 -1.02 -3.52
N LEU A 9 -4.84 -2.12 -2.93
CA LEU A 9 -4.91 -3.43 -3.57
C LEU A 9 -6.35 -3.95 -3.68
N ALA A 10 -7.21 -3.67 -2.71
CA ALA A 10 -8.62 -4.02 -2.79
C ALA A 10 -9.30 -3.31 -3.99
N TYR A 11 -9.00 -2.03 -4.21
CA TYR A 11 -9.49 -1.33 -5.40
C TYR A 11 -8.92 -1.91 -6.69
N ALA A 12 -7.63 -2.24 -6.74
CA ALA A 12 -7.03 -2.89 -7.92
C ALA A 12 -7.73 -4.21 -8.27
N GLU A 13 -8.16 -4.97 -7.26
CA GLU A 13 -8.97 -6.20 -7.38
C GLU A 13 -10.45 -5.95 -7.75
N GLY A 14 -10.84 -4.71 -7.98
CA GLY A 14 -12.21 -4.33 -8.36
C GLY A 14 -13.20 -4.37 -7.20
N VAL A 15 -12.72 -4.35 -5.95
CA VAL A 15 -13.60 -4.19 -4.80
C VAL A 15 -14.08 -2.74 -4.76
N ASN A 16 -15.39 -2.52 -4.82
CA ASN A 16 -16.07 -1.21 -4.83
C ASN A 16 -16.24 -0.58 -6.23
N ASP A 17 -15.77 0.65 -6.48
CA ASP A 17 -16.07 1.41 -7.70
C ASP A 17 -14.97 1.35 -8.77
N ALA A 18 -15.40 1.38 -10.04
CA ALA A 18 -14.52 1.23 -11.21
C ALA A 18 -13.49 2.38 -11.35
N ARG A 19 -13.80 3.59 -10.87
CA ARG A 19 -12.88 4.73 -11.00
C ARG A 19 -11.66 4.53 -10.10
N ARG A 20 -11.87 4.09 -8.85
CA ARG A 20 -10.77 3.75 -7.94
C ARG A 20 -9.96 2.55 -8.44
N GLN A 21 -10.63 1.55 -9.02
CA GLN A 21 -9.94 0.41 -9.64
C GLN A 21 -8.99 0.86 -10.76
N THR A 22 -9.48 1.62 -11.74
CA THR A 22 -8.66 2.14 -12.83
C THR A 22 -7.48 2.94 -12.28
N ARG A 23 -7.73 3.81 -11.31
CA ARG A 23 -6.69 4.64 -10.71
C ARG A 23 -5.60 3.83 -9.99
N ALA A 24 -5.99 2.82 -9.22
CA ALA A 24 -5.05 1.95 -8.52
C ALA A 24 -4.17 1.18 -9.52
N LEU A 25 -4.77 0.59 -10.56
CA LEU A 25 -4.06 -0.15 -11.60
C LEU A 25 -3.10 0.75 -12.39
N GLU A 26 -3.53 1.97 -12.75
CA GLU A 26 -2.68 2.96 -13.44
C GLU A 26 -1.42 3.29 -12.62
N ILE A 27 -1.56 3.56 -11.32
CA ILE A 27 -0.43 3.90 -10.46
C ILE A 27 0.55 2.74 -10.37
N ILE A 28 0.04 1.52 -10.16
CA ILE A 28 0.87 0.31 -10.05
C ILE A 28 1.60 0.05 -11.38
N ALA A 29 0.91 0.17 -12.51
CA ALA A 29 1.47 -0.11 -13.83
C ALA A 29 2.47 0.96 -14.33
N THR A 30 2.36 2.20 -13.84
CA THR A 30 3.26 3.29 -14.25
C THR A 30 4.65 3.17 -13.62
N LEU A 31 4.77 2.43 -12.51
CA LEU A 31 6.03 2.33 -11.77
C LEU A 31 6.84 1.11 -12.22
N PRO A 32 8.18 1.20 -12.26
CA PRO A 32 9.02 0.07 -12.63
C PRO A 32 8.86 -1.09 -11.65
N SER A 33 9.06 -2.32 -12.12
CA SER A 33 9.14 -3.49 -11.26
C SER A 33 10.20 -3.28 -10.17
N GLY A 34 9.90 -3.70 -8.94
CA GLY A 34 10.77 -3.48 -7.78
C GLY A 34 10.61 -2.13 -7.08
N MET A 35 9.88 -1.17 -7.66
CA MET A 35 9.65 0.15 -7.04
C MET A 35 8.43 0.21 -6.12
N VAL A 36 7.60 -0.82 -6.17
CA VAL A 36 6.36 -0.97 -5.40
C VAL A 36 6.54 -2.11 -4.40
N LEU A 37 6.24 -1.82 -3.14
CA LEU A 37 6.38 -2.73 -2.02
C LEU A 37 5.05 -2.96 -1.32
N VAL A 38 4.85 -4.17 -0.81
CA VAL A 38 3.66 -4.55 -0.04
C VAL A 38 4.10 -5.22 1.27
N PRO A 39 3.78 -4.64 2.45
CA PRO A 39 3.93 -5.36 3.72
C PRO A 39 3.05 -6.62 3.73
N VAL A 40 3.52 -7.74 4.29
CA VAL A 40 2.75 -9.00 4.29
C VAL A 40 1.40 -8.90 5.01
N GLN A 41 1.26 -7.97 5.95
CA GLN A 41 -0.01 -7.63 6.62
C GLN A 41 -1.09 -7.26 5.60
N VAL A 42 -0.72 -6.45 4.62
CA VAL A 42 -1.63 -5.97 3.56
C VAL A 42 -2.20 -7.13 2.77
N LEU A 43 -1.40 -8.17 2.51
CA LEU A 43 -1.86 -9.38 1.81
C LEU A 43 -2.85 -10.19 2.67
N GLY A 44 -2.60 -10.33 3.97
CA GLY A 44 -3.50 -11.01 4.89
C GLY A 44 -4.85 -10.29 5.02
N GLU A 45 -4.82 -8.96 5.09
CA GLU A 45 -6.02 -8.14 5.11
C GLU A 45 -6.75 -8.17 3.77
N LEU A 46 -6.03 -8.13 2.65
CA LEU A 46 -6.61 -8.27 1.31
C LEU A 46 -7.34 -9.60 1.16
N HIS A 47 -6.76 -10.71 1.62
CA HIS A 47 -7.45 -12.00 1.62
C HIS A 47 -8.80 -11.92 2.37
N ARG A 48 -8.82 -11.29 3.55
CA ARG A 48 -10.06 -11.07 4.31
C ARG A 48 -11.05 -10.19 3.53
N VAL A 49 -10.59 -9.12 2.88
CA VAL A 49 -11.45 -8.26 2.05
C VAL A 49 -12.05 -9.05 0.88
N LEU A 50 -11.24 -9.82 0.16
CA LEU A 50 -11.70 -10.60 -1.00
C LEU A 50 -12.72 -11.67 -0.62
N THR A 51 -12.50 -12.36 0.50
CA THR A 51 -13.41 -13.43 0.97
C THR A 51 -14.68 -12.87 1.61
N VAL A 52 -14.56 -11.85 2.47
CA VAL A 52 -15.69 -11.33 3.26
C VAL A 52 -16.49 -10.29 2.49
N LYS A 53 -15.83 -9.35 1.81
CA LYS A 53 -16.50 -8.21 1.14
C LYS A 53 -16.80 -8.51 -0.33
N ALA A 54 -15.89 -9.15 -1.04
CA ALA A 54 -16.08 -9.47 -2.46
C ALA A 54 -16.70 -10.86 -2.71
N GLY A 55 -16.90 -11.67 -1.66
CA GLY A 55 -17.53 -12.98 -1.75
C GLY A 55 -16.75 -14.00 -2.59
N ARG A 56 -15.44 -13.79 -2.80
CA ARG A 56 -14.60 -14.75 -3.52
C ARG A 56 -14.40 -16.01 -2.68
N THR A 57 -14.24 -17.14 -3.36
CA THR A 57 -13.85 -18.39 -2.66
C THR A 57 -12.44 -18.25 -2.08
N PRO A 58 -12.09 -19.02 -1.03
CA PRO A 58 -10.74 -19.03 -0.48
C PRO A 58 -9.66 -19.32 -1.54
N GLU A 59 -9.94 -20.20 -2.51
CA GLU A 59 -9.02 -20.53 -3.60
C GLU A 59 -8.80 -19.33 -4.53
N ALA A 60 -9.87 -18.66 -4.96
CA ALA A 60 -9.77 -17.47 -5.80
C ALA A 60 -9.07 -16.31 -5.08
N ALA A 61 -9.30 -16.16 -3.77
CA ALA A 61 -8.58 -15.17 -2.96
C ALA A 61 -7.10 -15.52 -2.84
N ARG A 62 -6.76 -16.79 -2.59
CA ARG A 62 -5.36 -17.27 -2.55
C ARG A 62 -4.64 -17.01 -3.86
N ASP A 63 -5.26 -17.33 -5.00
CA ASP A 63 -4.63 -17.15 -6.31
C ASP A 63 -4.38 -15.66 -6.62
N ALA A 64 -5.29 -14.77 -6.20
CA ALA A 64 -5.08 -13.33 -6.28
C ALA A 64 -3.89 -12.87 -5.42
N ILE A 65 -3.79 -13.33 -4.17
CA ILE A 65 -2.64 -13.01 -3.30
C ILE A 65 -1.33 -13.48 -3.93
N LEU A 66 -1.28 -14.70 -4.46
CA LEU A 66 -0.08 -15.23 -5.13
C LEU A 66 0.31 -14.38 -6.34
N SER A 67 -0.65 -13.96 -7.15
CA SER A 67 -0.39 -13.07 -8.28
C SER A 67 0.25 -11.74 -7.85
N TRP A 68 -0.15 -11.17 -6.71
CA TRP A 68 0.47 -9.95 -6.18
C TRP A 68 1.87 -10.21 -5.63
N MET A 69 2.09 -11.33 -4.96
CA MET A 69 3.40 -11.73 -4.46
C MET A 69 4.41 -11.98 -5.59
N ASP A 70 3.95 -12.49 -6.73
CA ASP A 70 4.79 -12.68 -7.92
C ASP A 70 5.11 -11.35 -8.62
N ALA A 71 4.19 -10.38 -8.57
CA ALA A 71 4.32 -9.10 -9.26
C ALA A 71 5.09 -8.03 -8.47
N LEU A 72 5.02 -8.05 -7.14
CA LEU A 72 5.47 -6.96 -6.26
C LEU A 72 6.49 -7.42 -5.22
N VAL A 73 7.26 -6.48 -4.68
CA VAL A 73 8.18 -6.78 -3.59
C VAL A 73 7.41 -6.89 -2.28
N CYS A 74 7.39 -8.08 -1.67
CA CYS A 74 6.80 -8.27 -0.35
C CYS A 74 7.81 -8.06 0.78
N ARG A 75 7.36 -7.51 1.92
CA ARG A 75 8.19 -7.42 3.14
C ARG A 75 7.49 -7.98 4.37
N ASP A 76 8.23 -8.84 5.06
CA ASP A 76 7.85 -9.39 6.36
C ASP A 76 7.86 -8.31 7.45
N THR A 77 7.18 -8.59 8.55
CA THR A 77 7.32 -7.78 9.77
C THR A 77 8.48 -8.27 10.61
N SER A 78 9.42 -7.36 10.83
CA SER A 78 10.49 -7.51 11.79
C SER A 78 10.06 -7.06 13.19
N SER A 79 10.81 -7.47 14.20
CA SER A 79 10.62 -6.97 15.57
C SER A 79 10.86 -5.46 15.68
N SER A 80 11.76 -4.90 14.86
CA SER A 80 12.00 -3.44 14.82
C SER A 80 10.81 -2.67 14.26
N ALA A 81 10.19 -3.17 13.19
CA ALA A 81 8.96 -2.59 12.67
C ALA A 81 7.82 -2.67 13.70
N LEU A 82 7.71 -3.79 14.42
CA LEU A 82 6.73 -3.94 15.50
C LEU A 82 6.93 -2.89 16.60
N LEU A 83 8.16 -2.69 17.08
CA LEU A 83 8.45 -1.68 18.12
C LEU A 83 8.15 -0.27 17.61
N SER A 84 8.56 0.06 16.38
CA SER A 84 8.24 1.36 15.77
C SER A 84 6.73 1.57 15.59
N ALA A 85 5.95 0.50 15.37
CA ALA A 85 4.50 0.58 15.30
C ALA A 85 3.88 0.91 16.66
N LEU A 86 4.43 0.37 17.75
CA LEU A 86 3.97 0.69 19.11
C LEU A 86 4.22 2.16 19.45
N ASP A 87 5.36 2.73 19.03
CA ASP A 87 5.64 4.16 19.17
C ASP A 87 4.63 5.00 18.38
N LEU A 88 4.35 4.62 17.12
CA LEU A 88 3.33 5.27 16.29
C LEU A 88 1.93 5.23 16.94
N VAL A 89 1.54 4.12 17.56
CA VAL A 89 0.26 4.00 18.26
C VAL A 89 0.23 4.93 19.49
N ALA A 90 1.30 4.92 20.29
CA ALA A 90 1.38 5.71 21.53
C ALA A 90 1.38 7.22 21.25
N ASP A 91 2.19 7.66 20.28
CA ASP A 91 2.47 9.07 20.05
C ASP A 91 1.52 9.72 19.04
N HIS A 92 1.01 8.93 18.09
CA HIS A 92 0.19 9.44 16.97
C HIS A 92 -1.22 8.86 16.91
N ARG A 93 -1.60 7.96 17.83
CA ARG A 93 -2.95 7.38 17.95
C ARG A 93 -3.46 6.72 16.66
N LEU A 94 -2.54 6.20 15.84
CA LEU A 94 -2.89 5.37 14.70
C LEU A 94 -3.47 4.03 15.19
N SER A 95 -4.27 3.36 14.36
CA SER A 95 -4.60 1.97 14.62
C SER A 95 -3.32 1.13 14.55
N PHE A 96 -3.27 0.02 15.30
CA PHE A 96 -2.06 -0.80 15.34
C PHE A 96 -1.66 -1.34 13.96
N TRP A 97 -2.63 -1.73 13.12
CA TRP A 97 -2.35 -2.29 11.80
C TRP A 97 -1.84 -1.22 10.83
N ASP A 98 -2.45 -0.03 10.83
CA ASP A 98 -1.96 1.08 10.01
C ASP A 98 -0.55 1.52 10.43
N ALA A 99 -0.31 1.57 11.75
CA ALA A 99 1.00 1.86 12.31
C ALA A 99 2.05 0.82 11.88
N LEU A 100 1.69 -0.46 11.86
CA LEU A 100 2.59 -1.55 11.46
C LEU A 100 2.93 -1.49 9.97
N ILE A 101 1.94 -1.22 9.12
CA ILE A 101 2.13 -1.04 7.67
C ILE A 101 3.08 0.15 7.40
N LEU A 102 2.85 1.28 8.08
CA LEU A 102 3.71 2.45 7.96
C LEU A 102 5.14 2.20 8.48
N ALA A 103 5.28 1.48 9.60
CA ALA A 103 6.58 1.11 10.15
C ALA A 103 7.37 0.19 9.20
N VAL A 104 6.73 -0.82 8.60
CA VAL A 104 7.37 -1.70 7.60
C VAL A 104 7.77 -0.91 6.36
N ALA A 105 6.90 -0.01 5.89
CA ALA A 105 7.22 0.86 4.75
C ALA A 105 8.47 1.73 5.03
N ALA A 106 8.55 2.29 6.24
CA ALA A 106 9.68 3.11 6.67
C ALA A 106 10.97 2.31 6.81
N GLU A 107 10.92 1.14 7.44
CA GLU A 107 12.06 0.24 7.57
C GLU A 107 12.61 -0.19 6.20
N ALA A 108 11.73 -0.40 5.21
CA ALA A 108 12.11 -0.72 3.84
C ALA A 108 12.62 0.47 3.02
N GLY A 109 12.71 1.67 3.60
CA GLY A 109 13.17 2.88 2.92
C GLY A 109 12.20 3.41 1.85
N CYS A 110 10.91 3.12 1.98
CA CYS A 110 9.90 3.72 1.12
C CYS A 110 9.85 5.23 1.33
N ARG A 111 9.54 5.99 0.27
CA ARG A 111 9.32 7.44 0.38
C ARG A 111 7.84 7.77 0.55
N LEU A 112 6.96 6.90 0.07
CA LEU A 112 5.51 7.06 0.13
C LEU A 112 4.84 5.80 0.67
N LEU A 113 3.77 5.99 1.44
CA LEU A 113 2.74 4.98 1.69
C LEU A 113 1.45 5.45 1.04
N LEU A 114 0.90 4.64 0.13
CA LEU A 114 -0.36 4.94 -0.52
C LEU A 114 -1.52 4.34 0.27
N THR A 115 -2.37 5.19 0.84
CA THR A 115 -3.53 4.78 1.66
C THR A 115 -4.61 5.86 1.65
N GLU A 116 -5.89 5.47 1.72
CA GLU A 116 -7.01 6.40 1.90
C GLU A 116 -7.37 6.65 3.37
N ASP A 117 -6.89 5.81 4.29
CA ASP A 117 -7.36 5.75 5.68
C ASP A 117 -6.56 6.64 6.63
N LEU A 118 -5.34 7.02 6.23
CA LEU A 118 -4.45 7.89 7.01
C LEU A 118 -4.49 9.35 6.55
N HIS A 119 -4.05 10.24 7.43
CA HIS A 119 -3.97 11.68 7.16
C HIS A 119 -2.95 11.98 6.06
N GLU A 120 -3.42 12.57 4.95
CA GLU A 120 -2.59 13.08 3.85
C GLU A 120 -1.43 13.94 4.37
N GLY A 121 -0.21 13.66 3.91
CA GLY A 121 0.98 14.41 4.28
C GLY A 121 1.56 14.07 5.65
N PHE A 122 0.97 13.14 6.41
CA PHE A 122 1.63 12.61 7.61
C PHE A 122 2.99 12.00 7.25
N THR A 123 4.00 12.21 8.10
CA THR A 123 5.35 11.69 7.84
C THR A 123 5.89 10.89 9.02
N TRP A 124 6.57 9.79 8.70
CA TRP A 124 7.27 8.97 9.68
C TRP A 124 8.54 8.39 9.07
N HIS A 125 9.68 8.66 9.69
CA HIS A 125 10.99 8.12 9.27
C HIS A 125 11.26 8.20 7.74
N GLY A 126 10.87 9.31 7.11
CA GLY A 126 11.10 9.56 5.69
C GLY A 126 10.00 9.05 4.74
N VAL A 127 9.00 8.33 5.25
CA VAL A 127 7.77 7.98 4.51
C VAL A 127 6.78 9.12 4.62
N THR A 128 6.13 9.49 3.53
CA THR A 128 4.98 10.39 3.50
C THR A 128 3.71 9.62 3.12
N VAL A 129 2.65 9.79 3.90
CA VAL A 129 1.32 9.26 3.59
C VAL A 129 0.71 10.07 2.45
N VAL A 130 0.22 9.38 1.42
CA VAL A 130 -0.44 9.98 0.26
C VAL A 130 -1.70 9.20 -0.08
N ASN A 131 -2.82 9.88 -0.21
CA ASN A 131 -4.06 9.34 -0.72
C ASN A 131 -4.06 9.37 -2.25
N PRO A 132 -3.96 8.21 -2.92
CA PRO A 132 -3.88 8.16 -4.38
C PRO A 132 -5.22 8.51 -5.08
N PHE A 133 -6.30 8.65 -4.31
CA PHE A 133 -7.66 8.91 -4.78
C PHE A 133 -8.17 10.31 -4.43
N ALA A 134 -7.32 11.18 -3.90
CA ALA A 134 -7.63 12.60 -3.73
C ALA A 134 -7.93 13.26 -5.08
N GLU A 135 -8.72 14.36 -5.07
CA GLU A 135 -9.07 15.10 -6.30
C GLU A 135 -7.85 15.61 -7.05
N THR A 136 -6.79 15.97 -6.32
CA THR A 136 -5.50 16.39 -6.88
C THR A 136 -4.42 15.39 -6.51
N ILE A 137 -3.62 14.96 -7.49
CA ILE A 137 -2.50 14.05 -7.27
C ILE A 137 -1.44 14.76 -6.42
N HIS A 138 -1.03 14.12 -5.32
CA HIS A 138 0.03 14.66 -4.48
C HIS A 138 1.34 14.84 -5.27
N PRO A 139 2.06 15.98 -5.15
CA PRO A 139 3.24 16.26 -5.96
C PRO A 139 4.35 15.20 -5.88
N LEU A 140 4.53 14.56 -4.72
CA LEU A 140 5.50 13.47 -4.58
C LEU A 140 5.13 12.24 -5.42
N LEU A 141 3.85 11.88 -5.46
CA LEU A 141 3.38 10.76 -6.27
C LEU A 141 3.51 11.08 -7.75
N ALA A 142 3.09 12.30 -8.16
CA ALA A 142 3.27 12.77 -9.53
C ALA A 142 4.75 12.76 -9.97
N GLY A 143 5.66 13.22 -9.10
CA GLY A 143 7.10 13.18 -9.36
C GLY A 143 7.64 11.77 -9.56
N MET A 144 7.19 10.80 -8.76
CA MET A 144 7.58 9.39 -8.91
C MET A 144 7.04 8.77 -10.22
N MET A 145 5.79 9.05 -10.56
CA MET A 145 5.18 8.57 -11.82
C MET A 145 5.88 9.17 -13.05
N ASN A 146 6.20 10.47 -13.02
CA ASN A 146 6.90 11.13 -14.12
C ASN A 146 8.33 10.64 -14.27
N ALA A 147 9.05 10.43 -13.17
CA ALA A 147 10.42 9.92 -13.21
C ALA A 147 10.49 8.52 -13.83
N ALA A 148 9.48 7.67 -13.60
CA ALA A 148 9.37 6.35 -14.20
C ALA A 148 9.19 6.38 -15.73
N GLY A 149 8.45 7.36 -16.25
CA GLY A 149 8.21 7.53 -17.69
C GLY A 149 9.42 7.99 -18.51
N HIS A 150 10.50 8.44 -17.86
CA HIS A 150 11.73 8.89 -18.54
C HIS A 150 12.83 7.81 -18.62
N ILE A 151 12.56 6.60 -18.12
CA ILE A 151 13.53 5.47 -18.12
C ILE A 151 13.31 4.54 -19.33
N HIS A 152 12.59 5.00 -20.36
CA HIS A 152 12.34 4.28 -21.62
C HIS A 152 13.05 4.92 -22.80
#